data_AF-A0A161MBN7-F1
#
_entry.id   AF-A0A161MBN7-F1
#
_cell.length_a   1.000
_cell.length_b   1.000
_cell.length_c   1.000
_cell.angle_alpha   90.00
_cell.angle_beta   90.00
_cell.angle_gamma   90.00
#
_symmetry.space_group_name_H-M   'P 1'
#
loop_
_entity.id
_entity.type
_entity.pdbx_description
1 polymer ?
#
loop_
_entity_poly.entity_id
_entity_poly.type
_entity_poly.pdbx_seq_one_letter_code
_entity_poly.pdbx_strand_id
1 'polypeptide(L)'
;AQIATQLLVELNPDVKGDYVDEPIEELLKNNPNFFSSFSVVIATTLNERALLPLSELLWNLGVPLIVARSYGLIGLIRLQIKEHTIIESHPDTQNPDLRLDRPFMALEQYVSRINLDEMDLKDHAHVPYVVPLLKCLEE
;
A
#
# COMPACT_ATOMS: atom_id res chain seq x y z
N ALA A 1 3.58 -20.23 22.44
CA ALA A 1 2.95 -18.97 21.96
C ALA A 1 2.64 -17.98 23.11
N GLN A 2 2.15 -18.48 24.25
CA GLN A 2 1.81 -17.71 25.45
C GLN A 2 2.76 -16.57 25.85
N ILE A 3 4.04 -16.87 26.10
CA ILE A 3 5.00 -15.86 26.61
C ILE A 3 5.23 -14.73 25.62
N ALA A 4 5.32 -15.07 24.33
CA ALA A 4 5.48 -14.06 23.28
C ALA A 4 4.29 -13.11 23.24
N THR A 5 3.06 -13.63 23.30
CA THR A 5 1.85 -12.81 23.33
C THR A 5 1.82 -11.90 24.55
N GLN A 6 2.16 -12.40 25.74
CA GLN A 6 2.19 -11.58 26.96
C GLN A 6 3.11 -10.37 26.80
N LEU A 7 4.34 -10.58 26.33
CA LEU A 7 5.32 -9.51 26.16
C LEU A 7 4.97 -8.56 25.00
N LEU A 8 4.38 -9.06 23.91
CA LEU A 8 4.03 -8.24 22.75
C LEU A 8 2.86 -7.30 23.05
N VAL A 9 1.89 -7.72 23.86
CA VAL A 9 0.73 -6.88 24.23
C VAL A 9 1.16 -5.69 25.10
N GLU A 10 2.27 -5.80 25.85
CA GLU A 10 2.83 -4.68 26.61
C GLU A 10 3.27 -3.50 25.72
N LEU A 11 3.54 -3.72 24.44
CA LEU A 11 3.95 -2.66 23.51
C LEU A 11 2.82 -1.67 23.21
N ASN A 12 1.56 -2.10 23.24
CA ASN A 12 0.42 -1.25 22.98
C ASN A 12 -0.85 -1.79 23.68
N PRO A 13 -1.36 -1.10 24.72
CA PRO A 13 -2.53 -1.55 25.49
C PRO A 13 -3.84 -1.56 24.68
N ASP A 14 -3.91 -0.85 23.56
CA ASP A 14 -5.09 -0.84 22.68
C ASP A 14 -5.16 -2.09 21.79
N VAL A 15 -4.09 -2.88 21.72
CA VAL A 15 -4.02 -4.13 20.95
C VAL A 15 -4.38 -5.32 21.84
N LYS A 16 -5.40 -6.08 21.43
CA LYS A 16 -5.76 -7.36 22.06
C LYS A 16 -4.97 -8.50 21.43
N GLY A 17 -4.04 -9.07 22.19
CA GLY A 17 -3.31 -10.27 21.78
C GLY A 17 -3.93 -11.55 22.32
N ASP A 18 -3.83 -12.62 21.55
CA ASP A 18 -4.26 -13.97 21.94
C ASP A 18 -3.24 -15.01 21.44
N TYR A 19 -3.40 -16.27 21.84
CA TYR A 19 -2.60 -17.39 21.35
C TYR A 19 -3.34 -18.72 21.37
N VAL A 20 -2.92 -19.62 20.48
CA VAL A 20 -3.31 -21.03 20.50
C VAL A 20 -2.05 -21.86 20.68
N ASP A 21 -2.07 -22.79 21.64
CA ASP A 21 -0.94 -23.69 21.92
C ASP A 21 -1.17 -25.06 21.27
N GLU A 22 -1.34 -25.05 19.94
CA GLU A 22 -1.53 -26.26 19.13
C GLU A 22 -0.59 -26.22 17.91
N PRO A 23 -0.05 -27.37 17.48
CA PRO A 23 0.74 -27.43 16.26
C PRO A 23 -0.15 -27.18 15.03
N ILE A 24 0.41 -26.50 14.03
CA ILE A 24 -0.32 -26.10 12.82
C ILE A 24 -0.94 -27.29 12.09
N GLU A 25 -0.25 -28.44 12.10
CA GLU A 25 -0.72 -29.67 11.45
C GLU A 25 -1.97 -30.25 12.10
N GLU A 26 -2.17 -30.05 13.41
CA GLU A 26 -3.39 -30.46 14.11
C GLU A 26 -4.51 -29.45 13.87
N LEU A 27 -4.20 -28.16 13.91
CA LEU A 27 -5.16 -27.09 13.66
C LEU A 27 -5.78 -27.20 12.25
N LEU A 28 -4.94 -27.47 11.24
CA LEU A 28 -5.37 -27.68 9.85
C LEU A 28 -6.30 -28.89 9.70
N LYS A 29 -6.11 -29.94 10.51
CA LYS A 29 -6.94 -31.15 10.46
C LYS A 29 -8.24 -30.99 11.22
N ASN A 30 -8.17 -30.40 12.41
CA ASN A 30 -9.27 -30.39 13.36
C ASN A 30 -10.19 -29.18 13.17
N ASN A 31 -9.64 -28.02 12.78
CA ASN A 31 -10.39 -26.78 12.66
C ASN A 31 -9.86 -25.86 11.55
N PRO A 32 -10.02 -26.23 10.26
CA PRO A 32 -9.52 -25.42 9.14
C PRO A 32 -10.20 -24.04 9.05
N ASN A 33 -11.43 -23.90 9.54
CA ASN A 33 -12.16 -22.63 9.53
C ASN A 33 -11.59 -21.61 10.53
N PHE A 34 -10.70 -22.03 11.44
CA PHE A 34 -9.98 -21.12 12.33
C PHE A 34 -9.34 -19.95 11.55
N PHE A 35 -8.80 -20.22 10.36
CA PHE A 35 -8.09 -19.19 9.60
C PHE A 35 -9.01 -18.15 8.93
N SER A 36 -10.30 -18.43 8.82
CA SER A 36 -11.26 -17.53 8.16
C SER A 36 -11.54 -16.25 8.96
N SER A 37 -11.23 -16.23 10.26
CA SER A 37 -11.45 -15.06 11.12
C SER A 37 -10.35 -14.01 11.04
N PHE A 38 -9.24 -14.29 10.33
CA PHE A 38 -8.11 -13.36 10.25
C PHE A 38 -8.10 -12.59 8.94
N SER A 39 -7.72 -11.31 9.02
CA SER A 39 -7.54 -10.47 7.83
C SER A 39 -6.28 -10.84 7.02
N VAL A 40 -5.23 -11.31 7.69
CA VAL A 40 -3.96 -11.75 7.10
C VAL A 40 -3.36 -12.84 7.99
N VAL A 41 -2.77 -13.87 7.37
CA VAL A 41 -1.99 -14.89 8.08
C VAL A 41 -0.51 -14.74 7.74
N ILE A 42 0.34 -14.68 8.77
CA ILE A 42 1.79 -14.63 8.63
C ILE A 42 2.38 -15.96 9.11
N ALA A 43 2.93 -16.74 8.18
CA ALA A 43 3.59 -18.01 8.46
C ALA A 43 5.10 -17.81 8.53
N THR A 44 5.69 -18.08 9.70
CA THR A 44 7.14 -18.01 9.90
C THR A 44 7.76 -19.39 10.09
N THR A 45 8.89 -19.64 9.44
CA THR A 45 9.73 -20.84 9.66
C THR A 45 8.99 -22.20 9.49
N LEU A 46 7.86 -22.23 8.80
CA LEU A 46 7.12 -23.47 8.53
C LEU A 46 7.85 -24.34 7.52
N ASN A 47 7.82 -25.67 7.72
CA ASN A 47 8.28 -26.63 6.71
C ASN A 47 7.27 -26.72 5.54
N GLU A 48 7.70 -27.29 4.42
CA GLU A 48 6.85 -27.40 3.22
C GLU A 48 5.61 -28.27 3.44
N ARG A 49 5.72 -29.31 4.28
CA ARG A 49 4.62 -30.25 4.58
C ARG A 49 3.44 -29.56 5.23
N ALA A 50 3.67 -28.57 6.11
CA ALA A 50 2.63 -27.77 6.73
C ALA A 50 2.24 -26.55 5.88
N LEU A 51 3.21 -25.96 5.18
CA LEU A 51 3.01 -24.72 4.44
C LEU A 51 2.10 -24.91 3.21
N LEU A 52 2.28 -26.00 2.44
CA LEU A 52 1.51 -26.21 1.22
C LEU A 52 0.00 -26.41 1.51
N PRO A 53 -0.42 -27.24 2.47
CA PRO A 53 -1.84 -27.35 2.84
C PRO A 53 -2.42 -26.05 3.40
N LEU A 54 -1.65 -25.31 4.21
CA LEU A 54 -2.07 -24.00 4.70
C LEU A 54 -2.27 -23.01 3.55
N SER A 55 -1.34 -22.97 2.59
CA SER A 55 -1.38 -22.13 1.40
C SER A 55 -2.64 -22.42 0.56
N GLU A 56 -2.96 -23.69 0.31
CA GLU A 56 -4.15 -24.09 -0.44
C GLU A 56 -5.45 -23.74 0.30
N LEU A 57 -5.49 -23.98 1.61
CA LEU A 57 -6.64 -23.63 2.45
C LEU A 57 -6.90 -22.13 2.43
N LEU A 58 -5.89 -21.31 2.69
CA LEU A 58 -6.02 -19.85 2.72
C LEU A 58 -6.37 -19.28 1.34
N TRP A 59 -5.85 -19.89 0.26
CA TRP A 59 -6.24 -19.53 -1.10
C TRP A 59 -7.75 -19.73 -1.33
N ASN A 60 -8.28 -20.88 -0.90
CA ASN A 60 -9.71 -21.18 -1.04
C ASN A 60 -10.58 -20.26 -0.16
N LEU A 61 -10.13 -19.95 1.05
CA LEU A 61 -10.80 -19.01 1.96
C LEU A 61 -10.68 -17.55 1.51
N GLY A 62 -9.78 -17.23 0.58
CA GLY A 62 -9.52 -15.85 0.15
C GLY A 62 -8.76 -15.01 1.18
N VAL A 63 -8.07 -15.66 2.12
CA VAL A 63 -7.30 -15.00 3.17
C VAL A 63 -5.86 -14.78 2.68
N PRO A 64 -5.34 -13.54 2.70
CA PRO A 64 -3.94 -13.25 2.37
C PRO A 64 -2.95 -14.02 3.24
N LEU A 65 -1.95 -14.63 2.59
CA LEU A 65 -0.84 -15.32 3.27
C LEU A 65 0.48 -14.60 2.99
N ILE A 66 1.23 -14.32 4.05
CA ILE A 66 2.63 -13.89 4.01
C ILE A 66 3.49 -15.00 4.58
N VAL A 67 4.43 -15.51 3.81
CA VAL A 67 5.43 -16.49 4.27
C VAL A 67 6.73 -15.76 4.48
N ALA A 68 7.28 -15.80 5.69
CA ALA A 68 8.58 -15.24 6.02
C ALA A 68 9.51 -16.31 6.56
N ARG A 69 10.74 -16.37 6.06
CA ARG A 69 11.77 -17.30 6.52
C ARG A 69 13.10 -16.59 6.62
N SER A 70 13.84 -16.87 7.69
CA SER A 70 15.24 -16.49 7.84
C SER A 70 16.09 -17.75 7.90
N TYR A 71 17.12 -17.83 7.07
CA TYR A 71 18.07 -18.95 7.02
C TYR A 71 19.50 -18.40 6.99
N GLY A 72 20.13 -18.32 8.17
CA GLY A 72 21.44 -17.70 8.32
C GLY A 72 21.38 -16.21 7.94
N LEU A 73 22.05 -15.85 6.84
CA LEU A 73 22.07 -14.48 6.32
C LEU A 73 21.04 -14.23 5.20
N ILE A 74 20.20 -15.22 4.90
CA ILE A 74 19.20 -15.14 3.83
C ILE A 74 17.82 -14.91 4.45
N GLY A 75 17.18 -13.80 4.07
CA GLY A 75 15.77 -13.55 4.33
C GLY A 75 14.93 -13.87 3.08
N LEU A 76 13.82 -14.55 3.26
CA LEU A 76 12.84 -14.84 2.23
C LEU A 76 11.46 -14.36 2.69
N ILE A 77 10.78 -13.61 1.84
CA ILE A 77 9.38 -13.21 2.01
C ILE A 77 8.63 -13.59 0.73
N ARG A 78 7.50 -14.27 0.87
CA ARG A 78 6.59 -14.61 -0.24
C ARG A 78 5.18 -14.19 0.12
N LEU A 79 4.53 -13.47 -0.80
CA LEU A 79 3.13 -13.07 -0.69
C LEU A 79 2.25 -14.01 -1.52
N GLN A 80 1.06 -14.33 -1.00
CA GLN A 80 0.02 -15.05 -1.71
C GLN A 80 -1.32 -14.34 -1.48
N ILE A 81 -1.82 -13.70 -2.53
CA ILE A 81 -3.10 -12.99 -2.55
C ILE A 81 -3.71 -13.19 -3.93
N LYS A 82 -5.03 -13.42 -4.02
CA LYS A 82 -5.74 -13.58 -5.30
C LYS A 82 -5.75 -12.27 -6.10
N GLU A 83 -6.27 -11.22 -5.46
CA GLU A 83 -6.33 -9.87 -6.00
C GLU A 83 -6.18 -8.89 -4.83
N HIS A 84 -5.38 -7.84 -5.04
CA HIS A 84 -5.22 -6.76 -4.07
C HIS A 84 -5.25 -5.41 -4.81
N THR A 85 -6.45 -4.87 -4.96
CA THR A 85 -6.67 -3.61 -5.66
C THR A 85 -6.33 -2.44 -4.76
N ILE A 86 -5.44 -1.56 -5.23
CA ILE A 86 -5.00 -0.36 -4.52
C ILE A 86 -5.34 0.87 -5.37
N ILE A 87 -6.04 1.85 -4.79
CA ILE A 87 -6.33 3.15 -5.42
C ILE A 87 -5.26 4.17 -5.03
N GLU A 88 -5.00 4.30 -3.73
CA GLU A 88 -4.00 5.21 -3.18
C GLU A 88 -2.63 4.54 -3.16
N SER A 89 -1.97 4.48 -4.33
CA SER A 89 -0.67 3.80 -4.49
C SER A 89 0.53 4.58 -3.95
N HIS A 90 0.31 5.83 -3.50
CA HIS A 90 1.34 6.73 -2.97
C HIS A 90 2.67 6.69 -3.74
N PRO A 91 2.67 6.98 -5.05
CA PRO A 91 3.90 6.94 -5.84
C PRO A 91 4.91 7.99 -5.38
N ASP A 92 6.17 7.58 -5.26
CA ASP A 92 7.28 8.44 -4.79
C ASP A 92 7.51 9.68 -5.66
N THR A 93 7.19 9.59 -6.95
CA THR A 93 7.35 10.70 -7.89
C THR A 93 6.14 10.74 -8.82
N GLN A 94 5.44 11.86 -8.82
CA GLN A 94 4.38 12.17 -9.77
C GLN A 94 4.69 13.50 -10.45
N ASN A 95 4.63 13.49 -11.77
CA ASN A 95 4.57 14.73 -12.52
C ASN A 95 3.20 15.38 -12.24
N PRO A 96 3.15 16.69 -11.96
CA PRO A 96 1.89 17.37 -11.74
C PRO A 96 1.05 17.34 -13.03
N ASP A 97 -0.25 17.11 -12.88
CA ASP A 97 -1.21 17.17 -13.98
C ASP A 97 -1.59 18.63 -14.26
N LEU A 98 -0.70 19.36 -14.93
CA LEU A 98 -0.86 20.80 -15.20
C LEU A 98 -1.85 21.12 -16.33
N ARG A 99 -2.22 20.12 -17.15
CA ARG A 99 -3.14 20.26 -18.30
C ARG A 99 -2.73 21.33 -19.33
N LEU A 100 -1.43 21.58 -19.51
CA LEU A 100 -0.94 22.59 -20.47
C LEU A 100 -1.12 22.16 -21.94
N ASP A 101 -1.11 20.85 -22.21
CA ASP A 101 -1.34 20.27 -23.53
C ASP A 101 -2.82 20.20 -23.92
N ARG A 102 -3.70 20.16 -22.91
CA ARG A 102 -5.16 20.09 -23.05
C ARG A 102 -5.82 20.96 -21.98
N PRO A 103 -5.69 22.30 -22.10
CA PRO A 103 -6.24 23.20 -21.12
C PRO A 103 -7.76 23.09 -21.09
N PHE A 104 -8.32 23.14 -19.89
CA PHE A 104 -9.77 23.20 -19.71
C PHE A 104 -10.23 24.66 -19.76
N MET A 105 -11.47 24.89 -20.17
CA MET A 105 -12.03 26.23 -20.41
C MET A 105 -11.75 27.25 -19.30
N ALA A 106 -11.87 26.86 -18.03
CA ALA A 106 -11.60 27.77 -16.92
C ALA A 106 -10.11 28.15 -16.78
N LEU A 107 -9.18 27.27 -17.17
CA LEU A 107 -7.74 27.56 -17.20
C LEU A 107 -7.40 28.54 -18.33
N GLU A 108 -7.94 28.31 -19.54
CA GLU A 108 -7.77 29.20 -20.69
C GLU A 108 -8.28 30.61 -20.36
N GLN A 109 -9.50 30.71 -19.81
CA GLN A 109 -10.10 31.98 -19.40
C GLN A 109 -9.33 32.68 -18.28
N TYR A 110 -8.68 31.92 -17.39
CA TYR A 110 -7.84 32.49 -16.35
C TYR A 110 -6.57 33.10 -16.96
N VAL A 111 -5.88 32.36 -17.82
CA VAL A 111 -4.65 32.80 -18.48
C VAL A 111 -4.89 33.95 -19.47
N SER A 112 -6.02 33.95 -20.17
CA SER A 112 -6.38 35.00 -21.13
C SER A 112 -6.62 36.37 -20.47
N ARG A 113 -6.98 36.40 -19.18
CA ARG A 113 -7.19 37.64 -18.41
C ARG A 113 -5.90 38.30 -17.96
N ILE A 114 -4.79 37.55 -17.96
CA ILE A 114 -3.49 38.06 -17.51
C ILE A 114 -2.75 38.59 -18.74
N ASN A 115 -2.41 39.87 -18.73
CA ASN A 115 -1.57 40.49 -19.75
C ASN A 115 -0.16 40.68 -19.19
N LEU A 116 0.82 39.92 -19.68
CA LEU A 116 2.19 39.94 -19.13
C LEU A 116 2.96 41.20 -19.55
N ASP A 117 2.65 41.79 -20.71
CA ASP A 117 3.39 42.93 -21.26
C ASP A 117 3.06 44.27 -20.56
N GLU A 118 1.90 44.34 -19.92
CA GLU A 118 1.40 45.55 -19.23
C GLU A 118 1.72 45.55 -17.73
N MET A 119 2.30 44.47 -17.20
CA MET A 119 2.62 44.33 -15.79
C MET A 119 3.91 45.05 -15.41
N ASP A 120 3.97 45.56 -14.17
CA ASP A 120 5.24 46.02 -13.60
C ASP A 120 6.16 44.83 -13.29
N LEU A 121 7.46 45.10 -13.10
CA LEU A 121 8.45 44.04 -12.87
C LEU A 121 8.14 43.19 -11.62
N LYS A 122 7.55 43.80 -10.59
CA LYS A 122 7.29 43.14 -9.32
C LYS A 122 6.11 42.19 -9.44
N ASP A 123 5.05 42.61 -10.12
CA ASP A 123 3.85 41.81 -10.34
C ASP A 123 4.14 40.68 -11.34
N HIS A 124 4.92 40.97 -12.39
CA HIS A 124 5.38 39.95 -13.33
C HIS A 124 6.18 38.83 -12.64
N ALA A 125 7.05 39.15 -11.70
CA ALA A 125 7.86 38.16 -10.97
C ALA A 125 7.04 37.23 -10.04
N HIS A 126 5.83 37.62 -9.66
CA HIS A 126 4.94 36.81 -8.82
C HIS A 126 3.90 35.99 -9.62
N VAL A 127 3.92 36.09 -10.95
CA VAL A 127 3.01 35.30 -11.79
C VAL A 127 3.33 33.80 -11.65
N PRO A 128 2.34 32.93 -11.38
CA PRO A 128 2.55 31.49 -11.34
C PRO A 128 3.12 30.98 -12.65
N TYR A 129 4.20 30.18 -12.60
CA TYR A 129 4.96 29.74 -13.77
C TYR A 129 4.12 29.03 -14.86
N VAL A 130 2.98 28.44 -14.48
CA VAL A 130 2.02 27.79 -15.40
C VAL A 130 1.48 28.79 -16.43
N VAL A 131 1.30 30.06 -16.06
CA VAL A 131 0.74 31.11 -16.93
C VAL A 131 1.68 31.48 -18.10
N PRO A 132 2.94 31.88 -17.88
CA PRO A 132 3.86 32.16 -18.99
C PRO A 132 4.13 30.91 -19.82
N LEU A 133 4.19 29.71 -19.21
CA LEU A 133 4.33 28.47 -19.97
C LEU A 133 3.17 28.27 -20.95
N LEU A 134 1.92 28.47 -20.52
CA LEU A 134 0.77 28.28 -21.41
C LEU A 134 0.72 29.35 -22.50
N LYS A 135 0.99 30.62 -22.19
CA LYS A 135 1.03 31.69 -23.20
C LYS A 135 2.09 31.45 -24.27
N CYS A 136 3.30 31.03 -23.89
CA CYS A 136 4.36 30.69 -24.84
C CYS A 136 4.06 29.43 -25.67
N LEU A 137 3.10 28.59 -25.26
CA LEU A 137 2.65 27.43 -26.06
C LEU A 137 1.56 27.81 -27.08
N GLU A 138 0.86 28.94 -26.86
CA GLU A 138 -0.17 29.47 -27.76
C GLU A 138 0.41 30.40 -28.85
N GLU A 139 1.59 30.97 -28.63
CA GLU A 139 2.39 31.76 -29.58
C GLU A 139 3.15 30.89 -30.60
#